data_AF-A0A0V1FI72-F1
#
_entry.id   AF-A0A0V1FI72-F1
#
_cell.length_a   1.000
_cell.length_b   1.000
_cell.length_c   1.000
_cell.angle_alpha   90.00
_cell.angle_beta   90.00
_cell.angle_gamma   90.00
#
_symmetry.space_group_name_H-M   'P 1'
#
loop_
_entity.id
_entity.type
_entity.pdbx_description
1 polymer ?
#
loop_
_entity_poly.entity_id
_entity_poly.type
_entity_poly.pdbx_seq_one_letter_code
_entity_poly.pdbx_strand_id
1 'polypeptide(L)'
;MNDCSHSKPTVTLWVRAGVDGVRCGGCPVCQQLFMILLCKSDAGVLNFEVKTTNPYRPNFAFSSAGLRHVPALVHDDQQFDETDEIIEYLDNTFPQPDLTCNNVEALNTVRDLFSRFCFFVKAVDKGPANLESALAKLNAFLLKTKTKFLCGDQLTHLDCSILPKLHHIRLVVERFTNFQIPRTFSGVWKYLKTGYECDVFTRSCPCDEEILLHWSDRPDTPNLSSVEVKKYSSQSEILQMDSSNSDSKLVLPVPEKSESSQAKISTMEFLNDLEELTPLIPEALVEHYMNQAGMQDSDPFVKRAIALAAQKFISDILLDSMQKAKFKGLAQVSKKGSSKELRYTLTSEVLEPVLEEFGIEGRKSVFNL
;
A
#
# COMPACT_ATOMS: atom_id res chain seq x y z
N MET A 1 50.20 -0.28 -4.91
CA MET A 1 49.12 -0.89 -4.12
C MET A 1 48.17 0.23 -3.75
N ASN A 2 47.17 0.48 -4.59
CA ASN A 2 46.10 1.44 -4.29
C ASN A 2 44.87 0.61 -3.95
N ASP A 3 44.64 0.40 -2.66
CA ASP A 3 43.38 -0.12 -2.14
C ASP A 3 42.39 1.05 -2.11
N CYS A 4 41.77 1.32 -3.26
CA CYS A 4 40.67 2.27 -3.35
C CYS A 4 39.41 1.49 -3.01
N SER A 5 38.95 1.61 -1.76
CA SER A 5 37.66 1.10 -1.32
C SER A 5 36.53 1.79 -2.09
N HIS A 6 36.22 1.32 -3.30
CA HIS A 6 35.04 1.78 -4.04
C HIS A 6 33.81 1.41 -3.22
N SER A 7 33.13 2.43 -2.67
CA SER A 7 31.85 2.23 -1.99
C SER A 7 30.87 1.55 -2.95
N LYS A 8 30.15 0.53 -2.47
CA LYS A 8 29.16 -0.15 -3.30
C LYS A 8 28.12 0.86 -3.83
N PRO A 9 27.67 0.71 -5.10
CA PRO A 9 26.63 1.56 -5.65
C PRO A 9 25.37 1.46 -4.80
N THR A 10 24.67 2.60 -4.63
CA THR A 10 23.48 2.67 -3.78
C THR A 10 22.26 3.01 -4.64
N VAL A 11 21.27 2.13 -4.61
CA VAL A 11 20.02 2.26 -5.35
C VAL A 11 18.90 2.72 -4.41
N THR A 12 18.01 3.59 -4.87
CA THR A 12 16.82 3.99 -4.12
C THR A 12 15.60 3.27 -4.67
N LEU A 13 14.94 2.46 -3.86
CA LEU A 13 13.63 1.89 -4.17
C LEU A 13 12.53 2.76 -3.56
N TRP A 14 11.59 3.20 -4.39
CA TRP A 14 10.35 3.83 -3.97
C TRP A 14 9.22 2.82 -3.96
N VAL A 15 8.56 2.67 -2.82
CA VAL A 15 7.41 1.77 -2.64
C VAL A 15 6.16 2.52 -2.19
N ARG A 16 5.00 1.89 -2.34
CA ARG A 16 3.76 2.41 -1.78
C ARG A 16 3.88 2.52 -0.26
N ALA A 17 3.53 3.68 0.28
CA ALA A 17 3.43 3.88 1.72
C ALA A 17 2.23 3.13 2.31
N GLY A 18 2.38 2.66 3.55
CA GLY A 18 1.31 2.18 4.40
C GLY A 18 0.40 3.32 4.85
N VAL A 19 -0.57 3.00 5.71
CA VAL A 19 -1.57 4.00 6.16
C VAL A 19 -0.97 5.14 6.98
N ASP A 20 0.19 4.90 7.60
CA ASP A 20 0.95 5.91 8.35
C ASP A 20 1.77 6.85 7.47
N GLY A 21 1.86 6.58 6.16
CA GLY A 21 2.66 7.36 5.22
C GLY A 21 4.18 7.10 5.32
N VAL A 22 4.64 6.20 6.19
CA VAL A 22 6.07 5.98 6.48
C VAL A 22 6.50 4.56 6.10
N ARG A 23 5.73 3.53 6.46
CA ARG A 23 6.12 2.13 6.22
C ARG A 23 5.81 1.65 4.81
N CYS A 24 6.34 0.48 4.48
CA CYS A 24 5.93 -0.24 3.28
C CYS A 24 4.46 -0.67 3.39
N GLY A 25 3.64 -0.27 2.43
CA GLY A 25 2.24 -0.70 2.34
C GLY A 25 2.09 -2.07 1.65
N GLY A 26 0.85 -2.57 1.64
CA GLY A 26 0.48 -3.89 1.11
C GLY A 26 0.54 -4.08 -0.42
N CYS A 27 1.50 -3.51 -1.13
CA CYS A 27 1.64 -3.70 -2.59
C CYS A 27 2.55 -4.90 -2.93
N PRO A 28 2.03 -5.98 -3.56
CA PRO A 28 2.83 -7.17 -3.83
C PRO A 28 3.90 -6.95 -4.91
N VAL A 29 3.71 -5.98 -5.80
CA VAL A 29 4.70 -5.62 -6.84
C VAL A 29 5.86 -4.82 -6.22
N CYS A 30 5.58 -3.97 -5.23
CA CYS A 30 6.63 -3.32 -4.45
C CYS A 30 7.46 -4.35 -3.67
N GLN A 31 6.80 -5.32 -3.02
CA GLN A 31 7.50 -6.41 -2.35
C GLN A 31 8.37 -7.22 -3.32
N GLN A 32 7.90 -7.50 -4.54
CA GLN A 32 8.70 -8.20 -5.57
C GLN A 32 10.04 -7.51 -5.83
N LEU A 33 10.05 -6.21 -6.10
CA LEU A 33 11.29 -5.48 -6.36
C LEU A 33 12.16 -5.33 -5.10
N PHE A 34 11.54 -5.21 -3.93
CA PHE A 34 12.26 -5.22 -2.66
C PHE A 34 12.98 -6.57 -2.46
N MET A 35 12.33 -7.71 -2.71
CA MET A 35 12.96 -9.02 -2.67
C MET A 35 14.15 -9.15 -3.63
N ILE A 36 14.02 -8.61 -4.85
CA ILE A 36 15.11 -8.62 -5.84
C ILE A 36 16.31 -7.81 -5.34
N LEU A 37 16.08 -6.61 -4.80
CA LEU A 37 17.15 -5.77 -4.25
C LEU A 37 17.80 -6.39 -3.02
N LEU A 38 17.02 -7.07 -2.16
CA LEU A 38 17.57 -7.85 -1.04
C LEU A 38 18.50 -8.96 -1.54
N CYS A 39 18.11 -9.74 -2.55
CA CYS A 39 18.99 -10.75 -3.15
C CYS A 39 20.31 -10.17 -3.67
N LYS A 40 20.25 -9.02 -4.35
CA LYS A 40 21.45 -8.34 -4.91
C LYS A 40 22.30 -7.74 -3.78
N SER A 41 21.67 -7.16 -2.77
CA SER A 41 22.36 -6.61 -1.59
C SER A 41 23.05 -7.68 -0.75
N ASP A 42 22.37 -8.80 -0.50
CA ASP A 42 22.91 -9.91 0.30
C ASP A 42 24.08 -10.62 -0.42
N ALA A 43 24.07 -10.63 -1.76
CA ALA A 43 25.21 -11.05 -2.57
C ALA A 43 26.35 -10.01 -2.63
N GLY A 44 26.11 -8.82 -2.07
CA GLY A 44 27.10 -7.77 -1.91
C GLY A 44 27.40 -6.94 -3.15
N VAL A 45 26.57 -6.98 -4.19
CA VAL A 45 26.81 -6.24 -5.45
C VAL A 45 26.32 -4.79 -5.41
N LEU A 46 25.37 -4.46 -4.54
CA LEU A 46 24.84 -3.11 -4.34
C LEU A 46 24.44 -2.90 -2.88
N ASN A 47 24.27 -1.63 -2.50
CA ASN A 47 23.47 -1.22 -1.35
C ASN A 47 22.15 -0.65 -1.88
N PHE A 48 21.12 -0.58 -1.03
CA PHE A 48 19.92 0.16 -1.38
C PHE A 48 19.25 0.76 -0.16
N GLU A 49 18.45 1.80 -0.41
CA GLU A 49 17.52 2.37 0.54
C GLU A 49 16.08 2.21 0.05
N VAL A 50 15.14 2.15 0.97
CA VAL A 50 13.71 2.09 0.67
C VAL A 50 13.06 3.38 1.15
N LYS A 51 12.42 4.08 0.22
CA LYS A 51 11.59 5.26 0.48
C LYS A 51 10.14 4.94 0.16
N THR A 52 9.24 5.60 0.86
CA THR A 52 7.81 5.37 0.73
C THR A 52 7.11 6.63 0.24
N THR A 53 6.03 6.46 -0.52
CA THR A 53 5.19 7.57 -0.95
C THR A 53 3.75 7.10 -1.09
N ASN A 54 2.79 8.00 -0.83
CA ASN A 54 1.39 7.72 -1.12
C ASN A 54 1.16 7.99 -2.62
N PRO A 55 0.74 7.00 -3.42
CA PRO A 55 0.56 7.20 -4.86
C PRO A 55 -0.58 8.15 -5.23
N TYR A 56 -1.52 8.39 -4.31
CA TYR A 56 -2.61 9.36 -4.50
C TYR A 56 -2.25 10.76 -4.00
N ARG A 57 -1.22 10.87 -3.16
CA ARG A 57 -0.66 12.14 -2.68
C ARG A 57 0.87 12.01 -2.56
N PRO A 58 1.60 12.01 -3.69
CA PRO A 58 3.03 11.78 -3.66
C PRO A 58 3.76 12.86 -2.87
N ASN A 59 4.79 12.48 -2.12
CA ASN A 59 5.65 13.46 -1.45
C ASN A 59 6.54 14.21 -2.45
N PHE A 60 7.06 15.37 -2.01
CA PHE A 60 7.85 16.25 -2.87
C PHE A 60 9.07 15.55 -3.46
N ALA A 61 9.81 14.78 -2.66
CA ALA A 61 11.02 14.08 -3.11
C ALA A 61 10.74 13.07 -4.23
N PHE A 62 9.61 12.36 -4.18
CA PHE A 62 9.18 11.45 -5.24
C PHE A 62 8.84 12.22 -6.54
N SER A 63 8.06 13.30 -6.42
CA SER A 63 7.65 14.10 -7.59
C SER A 63 8.82 14.87 -8.21
N SER A 64 9.75 15.41 -7.42
CA SER A 64 10.94 16.12 -7.90
C SER A 64 11.91 15.20 -8.63
N ALA A 65 11.91 13.90 -8.30
CA ALA A 65 12.64 12.87 -9.03
C ALA A 65 11.95 12.48 -10.36
N GLY A 66 10.84 13.14 -10.75
CA GLY A 66 10.15 12.89 -12.01
C GLY A 66 9.45 11.52 -12.11
N LEU A 67 9.25 10.84 -10.97
CA LEU A 67 8.57 9.56 -10.88
C LEU A 67 7.05 9.73 -10.86
N ARG A 68 6.32 8.79 -11.48
CA ARG A 68 4.85 8.84 -11.57
C ARG A 68 4.18 7.71 -10.82
N HIS A 69 4.80 6.54 -10.82
CA HIS A 69 4.21 5.32 -10.29
C HIS A 69 5.15 4.62 -9.31
N VAL A 70 4.56 3.91 -8.34
CA VAL A 70 5.28 2.98 -7.49
C VAL A 70 4.94 1.54 -7.90
N PRO A 71 5.89 0.60 -7.82
CA PRO A 71 7.26 0.83 -7.38
C PRO A 71 8.10 1.59 -8.42
N ALA A 72 9.10 2.31 -7.94
CA ALA A 72 10.05 3.03 -8.77
C ALA A 72 11.48 2.86 -8.27
N LEU A 73 12.44 3.03 -9.16
CA LEU A 73 13.87 2.89 -8.89
C LEU A 73 14.59 4.16 -9.31
N VAL A 74 15.51 4.63 -8.47
CA VAL A 74 16.48 5.68 -8.83
C VAL A 74 17.88 5.16 -8.56
N HIS A 75 18.76 5.28 -9.54
CA HIS A 75 20.18 4.95 -9.41
C HIS A 75 20.99 5.97 -10.23
N ASP A 76 21.86 6.71 -9.56
CA ASP A 76 22.53 7.89 -10.11
C ASP A 76 21.53 8.87 -10.76
N ASP A 77 21.71 9.23 -12.02
CA ASP A 77 20.84 10.14 -12.78
C ASP A 77 19.71 9.41 -13.53
N GLN A 78 19.50 8.11 -13.27
CA GLN A 78 18.50 7.30 -13.94
C GLN A 78 17.31 6.98 -13.04
N GLN A 79 16.12 7.03 -13.63
CA GLN A 79 14.85 6.81 -12.93
C GLN A 79 13.94 5.92 -13.76
N PHE A 80 13.25 4.99 -13.08
CA PHE A 80 12.39 3.99 -13.69
C PHE A 80 11.14 3.82 -12.83
N ASP A 81 9.95 3.80 -13.42
CA ASP A 81 8.69 3.55 -12.72
C ASP A 81 7.81 2.46 -13.37
N GLU A 82 8.37 1.74 -14.35
CA GLU A 82 7.81 0.53 -14.93
C GLU A 82 8.53 -0.71 -14.40
N THR A 83 7.76 -1.71 -13.93
CA THR A 83 8.35 -2.85 -13.20
C THR A 83 9.29 -3.69 -14.06
N ASP A 84 8.93 -3.96 -15.32
CA ASP A 84 9.75 -4.77 -16.21
C ASP A 84 11.06 -4.04 -16.58
N GLU A 85 11.01 -2.72 -16.79
CA GLU A 85 12.18 -1.89 -17.04
C GLU A 85 13.13 -1.86 -15.82
N ILE A 86 12.58 -1.78 -14.60
CA ILE A 86 13.37 -1.85 -13.37
C ILE A 86 14.11 -3.20 -13.27
N ILE A 87 13.42 -4.31 -13.54
CA ILE A 87 14.03 -5.65 -13.47
C ILE A 87 15.14 -5.79 -14.52
N GLU A 88 14.86 -5.38 -15.76
CA GLU A 88 15.85 -5.39 -16.85
C GLU A 88 17.08 -4.53 -16.49
N TYR A 89 16.86 -3.34 -15.94
CA TYR A 89 17.92 -2.47 -15.49
C TYR A 89 18.79 -3.12 -14.41
N LEU A 90 18.16 -3.71 -13.38
CA LEU A 90 18.87 -4.36 -12.28
C LEU A 90 19.68 -5.57 -12.75
N ASP A 91 19.17 -6.37 -13.69
CA ASP A 91 19.91 -7.52 -14.21
C ASP A 91 21.07 -7.12 -15.12
N ASN A 92 20.89 -6.08 -15.94
CA ASN A 92 21.97 -5.57 -16.79
C ASN A 92 23.08 -4.88 -15.98
N THR A 93 22.70 -4.12 -14.96
CA THR A 93 23.65 -3.33 -14.13
C THR A 93 24.29 -4.17 -13.04
N PHE A 94 23.52 -5.11 -12.46
CA PHE A 94 23.94 -5.97 -11.35
C PHE A 94 23.65 -7.44 -11.69
N PRO A 95 24.41 -8.06 -12.61
CA PRO A 95 24.08 -9.39 -13.14
C PRO A 95 24.19 -10.53 -12.12
N GLN A 96 24.73 -10.27 -10.92
CA GLN A 96 24.87 -11.27 -9.86
C GLN A 96 24.02 -10.90 -8.63
N PRO A 97 23.34 -11.87 -7.99
CA PRO A 97 23.08 -13.20 -8.52
C PRO A 97 22.19 -13.13 -9.76
N ASP A 98 22.32 -14.13 -10.62
CA ASP A 98 21.35 -14.37 -11.70
C ASP A 98 20.06 -14.91 -11.08
N LEU A 99 18.97 -14.15 -11.23
CA LEU A 99 17.65 -14.48 -10.71
C LEU A 99 16.69 -14.93 -11.82
N THR A 100 17.19 -15.16 -13.04
CA THR A 100 16.34 -15.55 -14.17
C THR A 100 15.71 -16.93 -13.96
N CYS A 101 14.49 -17.11 -14.47
CA CYS A 101 13.83 -18.41 -14.51
C CYS A 101 13.60 -18.83 -15.97
N ASN A 102 14.31 -19.87 -16.40
CA ASN A 102 14.18 -20.43 -17.76
C ASN A 102 13.16 -21.57 -17.86
N ASN A 103 12.37 -21.81 -16.81
CA ASN A 103 11.35 -22.87 -16.79
C ASN A 103 10.02 -22.37 -17.36
N VAL A 104 9.79 -22.62 -18.65
CA VAL A 104 8.56 -22.26 -19.38
C VAL A 104 7.31 -22.90 -18.77
N GLU A 105 7.41 -24.11 -18.21
CA GLU A 105 6.29 -24.77 -17.54
C GLU A 105 5.91 -24.01 -16.25
N ALA A 106 6.91 -23.59 -15.46
CA ALA A 106 6.70 -22.78 -14.26
C ALA A 106 6.02 -21.44 -14.59
N LEU A 107 6.54 -20.72 -15.59
CA LEU A 107 5.99 -19.44 -16.05
C LEU A 107 4.52 -19.57 -16.48
N ASN A 108 4.21 -20.59 -17.28
CA ASN A 108 2.84 -20.83 -17.73
C ASN A 108 1.89 -21.25 -16.60
N THR A 109 2.40 -21.97 -15.59
CA THR A 109 1.60 -22.44 -14.45
C THR A 109 1.05 -21.29 -13.61
N VAL A 110 1.83 -20.22 -13.42
CA VAL A 110 1.48 -19.11 -12.53
C VAL A 110 0.90 -17.89 -13.25
N ARG A 111 0.94 -17.87 -14.58
CA ARG A 111 0.62 -16.72 -15.44
C ARG A 111 -0.72 -16.06 -15.12
N ASP A 112 -1.79 -16.83 -14.93
CA ASP A 112 -3.12 -16.29 -14.67
C ASP A 112 -3.55 -16.30 -13.21
N LEU A 113 -2.75 -16.87 -12.30
CA LEU A 113 -3.08 -17.06 -10.88
C LEU A 113 -3.60 -15.79 -10.21
N PHE A 114 -2.85 -14.70 -10.33
CA PHE A 114 -3.20 -13.45 -9.65
C PHE A 114 -4.41 -12.75 -10.28
N SER A 115 -4.60 -12.88 -11.60
CA SER A 115 -5.80 -12.36 -12.28
C SER A 115 -7.07 -13.11 -11.83
N ARG A 116 -7.01 -14.44 -11.64
CA ARG A 116 -8.12 -15.23 -11.10
C ARG A 116 -8.47 -14.80 -9.68
N PHE A 117 -7.46 -14.54 -8.86
CA PHE A 117 -7.67 -13.96 -7.55
C PHE A 117 -8.34 -12.59 -7.63
N CYS A 118 -7.86 -11.69 -8.49
CA CYS A 118 -8.45 -10.36 -8.67
C CYS A 118 -9.92 -10.43 -9.09
N PHE A 119 -10.28 -11.32 -10.02
CA PHE A 119 -11.68 -11.52 -10.42
C PHE A 119 -12.53 -12.11 -9.31
N PHE A 120 -11.99 -13.03 -8.51
CA PHE A 120 -12.72 -13.61 -7.40
C PHE A 120 -12.95 -12.61 -6.26
N VAL A 121 -11.90 -11.93 -5.79
CA VAL A 121 -12.03 -10.96 -4.69
C VAL A 121 -12.90 -9.77 -5.07
N LYS A 122 -12.89 -9.35 -6.34
CA LYS A 122 -13.75 -8.27 -6.84
C LYS A 122 -15.19 -8.70 -7.17
N ALA A 123 -15.58 -9.92 -6.81
CA ALA A 123 -16.89 -10.51 -7.12
C ALA A 123 -17.27 -10.48 -8.62
N VAL A 124 -16.28 -10.43 -9.51
CA VAL A 124 -16.47 -10.61 -10.96
C VAL A 124 -16.78 -12.07 -11.24
N ASP A 125 -16.03 -12.97 -10.62
CA ASP A 125 -16.34 -14.39 -10.57
C ASP A 125 -17.33 -14.67 -9.43
N LYS A 126 -18.41 -15.42 -9.71
CA LYS A 126 -19.47 -15.75 -8.74
C LYS A 126 -19.06 -16.77 -7.67
N GLY A 127 -17.80 -17.21 -7.67
CA GLY A 127 -17.28 -18.22 -6.76
C GLY A 127 -15.81 -18.54 -7.02
N PRO A 128 -15.18 -19.36 -6.15
CA PRO A 128 -13.74 -19.56 -6.16
C PRO A 128 -13.23 -20.49 -7.27
N ALA A 129 -14.11 -21.13 -8.06
CA ALA A 129 -13.75 -22.23 -8.96
C ALA A 129 -12.57 -21.91 -9.91
N ASN A 130 -12.52 -20.70 -10.47
CA ASN A 130 -11.41 -20.28 -11.35
C ASN A 130 -10.09 -20.10 -10.57
N LEU A 131 -10.14 -19.49 -9.38
CA LEU A 131 -8.98 -19.35 -8.50
C LEU A 131 -8.51 -20.72 -7.99
N GLU A 132 -9.44 -21.56 -7.56
CA GLU A 132 -9.16 -22.93 -7.08
C GLU A 132 -8.54 -23.77 -8.19
N SER A 133 -9.02 -23.66 -9.43
CA SER A 133 -8.39 -24.32 -10.59
C SER A 133 -6.95 -23.84 -10.83
N ALA A 134 -6.69 -22.53 -10.73
CA ALA A 134 -5.34 -21.99 -10.86
C ALA A 134 -4.41 -22.46 -9.71
N LEU A 135 -4.91 -22.47 -8.46
CA LEU A 135 -4.19 -23.01 -7.30
C LEU A 135 -3.93 -24.52 -7.44
N ALA A 136 -4.89 -25.28 -7.96
CA ALA A 136 -4.73 -26.71 -8.20
C ALA A 136 -3.66 -27.00 -9.27
N LYS A 137 -3.59 -26.19 -10.33
CA LYS A 137 -2.51 -26.27 -11.34
C LYS A 137 -1.14 -26.00 -10.71
N LEU A 138 -1.03 -24.93 -9.91
CA LEU A 138 0.20 -24.63 -9.17
C LEU A 138 0.59 -25.76 -8.21
N ASN A 139 -0.39 -26.30 -7.47
CA ASN A 139 -0.16 -27.42 -6.57
C ASN A 139 0.38 -28.66 -7.30
N ALA A 140 -0.24 -29.03 -8.42
CA ALA A 140 0.20 -30.17 -9.22
C ALA A 140 1.62 -29.98 -9.75
N PHE A 141 1.96 -28.77 -10.21
CA PHE A 141 3.31 -28.43 -10.66
C PHE A 141 4.34 -28.58 -9.52
N LEU A 142 4.08 -27.99 -8.35
CA LEU A 142 4.99 -28.05 -7.20
C LEU A 142 5.21 -29.49 -6.69
N LEU A 143 4.17 -30.33 -6.73
CA LEU A 143 4.28 -31.74 -6.36
C LEU A 143 5.08 -32.56 -7.39
N LYS A 144 4.99 -32.18 -8.68
CA LYS A 144 5.74 -32.81 -9.78
C LYS A 144 7.23 -32.47 -9.72
N THR A 145 7.59 -31.19 -9.55
CA THR A 145 8.99 -30.75 -9.62
C THR A 145 9.81 -31.09 -8.39
N LYS A 146 9.18 -31.16 -7.20
CA LYS A 146 9.83 -31.48 -5.90
C LYS A 146 10.99 -30.55 -5.51
N THR A 147 11.13 -29.41 -6.15
CA THR A 147 12.11 -28.36 -5.84
C THR A 147 11.65 -27.49 -4.66
N LYS A 148 12.58 -26.72 -4.07
CA LYS A 148 12.27 -25.74 -3.02
C LYS A 148 11.42 -24.58 -3.56
N PHE A 149 11.79 -24.05 -4.72
CA PHE A 149 11.14 -22.93 -5.40
C PHE A 149 10.60 -23.33 -6.78
N LEU A 150 9.99 -22.38 -7.52
CA LEU A 150 9.30 -22.67 -8.79
C LEU A 150 10.24 -23.18 -9.88
N CYS A 151 11.47 -22.67 -9.94
CA CYS A 151 12.40 -22.96 -11.03
C CYS A 151 13.62 -23.80 -10.59
N GLY A 152 13.69 -24.17 -9.31
CA GLY A 152 14.83 -24.89 -8.74
C GLY A 152 14.89 -24.73 -7.24
N ASP A 153 16.07 -24.97 -6.65
CA ASP A 153 16.26 -24.81 -5.20
C ASP A 153 16.69 -23.40 -4.79
N GLN A 154 17.02 -22.55 -5.78
CA GLN A 154 17.39 -21.15 -5.60
C GLN A 154 16.20 -20.23 -5.91
N LEU A 155 16.13 -19.10 -5.19
CA LEU A 155 15.12 -18.07 -5.40
C LEU A 155 15.33 -17.38 -6.76
N THR A 156 14.26 -17.18 -7.52
CA THR A 156 14.28 -16.47 -8.82
C THR A 156 13.34 -15.27 -8.83
N HIS A 157 13.39 -14.45 -9.88
CA HIS A 157 12.42 -13.39 -10.15
C HIS A 157 10.97 -13.89 -10.11
N LEU A 158 10.75 -15.12 -10.58
CA LEU A 158 9.42 -15.73 -10.56
C LEU A 158 8.94 -15.93 -9.13
N ASP A 159 9.81 -16.36 -8.22
CA ASP A 159 9.47 -16.52 -6.80
C ASP A 159 9.27 -15.18 -6.11
N CYS A 160 10.12 -14.19 -6.39
CA CYS A 160 9.95 -12.81 -5.92
C CYS A 160 8.60 -12.21 -6.37
N SER A 161 8.06 -12.64 -7.51
CA SER A 161 6.74 -12.23 -8.00
C SER A 161 5.59 -13.02 -7.36
N ILE A 162 5.74 -14.35 -7.24
CA ILE A 162 4.64 -15.24 -6.85
C ILE A 162 4.48 -15.37 -5.34
N LEU A 163 5.54 -15.35 -4.54
CA LEU A 163 5.42 -15.46 -3.08
C LEU A 163 4.60 -14.30 -2.48
N PRO A 164 4.87 -13.01 -2.80
CA PRO A 164 4.02 -11.89 -2.34
C PRO A 164 2.56 -12.06 -2.76
N LYS A 165 2.34 -12.37 -4.05
CA LYS A 165 1.00 -12.54 -4.61
C LYS A 165 0.24 -13.67 -3.92
N LEU A 166 0.89 -14.81 -3.68
CA LEU A 166 0.28 -15.97 -3.04
C LEU A 166 0.00 -15.74 -1.55
N HIS A 167 0.87 -15.00 -0.86
CA HIS A 167 0.62 -14.58 0.52
C HIS A 167 -0.61 -13.64 0.60
N HIS A 168 -0.73 -12.69 -0.32
CA HIS A 168 -1.91 -11.83 -0.41
C HIS A 168 -3.16 -12.64 -0.73
N ILE A 169 -3.09 -13.60 -1.67
CA ILE A 169 -4.21 -14.51 -1.96
C ILE A 169 -4.67 -15.18 -0.67
N ARG A 170 -3.76 -15.81 0.10
CA ARG A 170 -4.08 -16.52 1.34
C ARG A 170 -4.85 -15.64 2.32
N LEU A 171 -4.34 -14.45 2.61
CA LEU A 171 -4.91 -13.54 3.60
C LEU A 171 -6.24 -12.93 3.15
N VAL A 172 -6.27 -12.41 1.92
CA VAL A 172 -7.37 -11.58 1.43
C VAL A 172 -8.60 -12.44 1.16
N VAL A 173 -8.45 -13.61 0.54
CA VAL A 173 -9.61 -14.48 0.26
C VAL A 173 -10.25 -15.01 1.55
N GLU A 174 -9.42 -15.37 2.54
CA GLU A 174 -9.89 -15.80 3.85
C GLU A 174 -10.68 -14.69 4.52
N ARG A 175 -10.16 -13.46 4.45
CA ARG A 175 -10.77 -12.32 5.12
C ARG A 175 -12.05 -11.79 4.47
N PHE A 176 -12.10 -11.74 3.15
CA PHE A 176 -13.17 -11.03 2.42
C PHE A 176 -14.18 -11.93 1.74
N THR A 177 -13.89 -13.23 1.59
CA THR A 177 -14.75 -14.15 0.81
C THR A 177 -15.12 -15.43 1.56
N ASN A 178 -14.61 -15.65 2.78
CA ASN A 178 -14.71 -16.91 3.54
C ASN A 178 -14.15 -18.14 2.80
N PHE A 179 -13.42 -17.95 1.71
CA PHE A 179 -12.69 -19.01 1.03
C PHE A 179 -11.32 -19.18 1.69
N GLN A 180 -10.88 -20.41 1.89
CA GLN A 180 -9.52 -20.72 2.31
C GLN A 180 -8.86 -21.59 1.25
N ILE A 181 -7.56 -21.41 1.03
CA ILE A 181 -6.79 -22.32 0.18
C ILE A 181 -6.93 -23.74 0.76
N PRO A 182 -7.43 -24.72 -0.01
CA PRO A 182 -7.62 -26.08 0.50
C PRO A 182 -6.36 -26.65 1.14
N ARG A 183 -6.47 -27.23 2.34
CA ARG A 183 -5.34 -27.87 3.05
C ARG A 183 -4.76 -29.07 2.27
N THR A 184 -5.55 -29.65 1.37
CA THR A 184 -5.14 -30.70 0.45
C THR A 184 -4.12 -30.23 -0.61
N PHE A 185 -4.00 -28.92 -0.85
CA PHE A 185 -3.00 -28.36 -1.76
C PHE A 185 -1.62 -28.27 -1.07
N SER A 186 -1.07 -29.44 -0.69
CA SER A 186 0.16 -29.56 0.10
C SER A 186 1.40 -28.99 -0.59
N GLY A 187 1.47 -29.00 -1.92
CA GLY A 187 2.52 -28.34 -2.70
C GLY A 187 2.51 -26.83 -2.49
N VAL A 188 1.33 -26.21 -2.60
CA VAL A 188 1.14 -24.77 -2.36
C VAL A 188 1.50 -24.39 -0.92
N TRP A 189 1.05 -25.17 0.06
CA TRP A 189 1.38 -24.92 1.48
C TRP A 189 2.87 -25.11 1.79
N LYS A 190 3.53 -26.10 1.17
CA LYS A 190 4.99 -26.28 1.29
C LYS A 190 5.74 -25.09 0.68
N TYR A 191 5.28 -24.58 -0.46
CA TYR A 191 5.89 -23.42 -1.11
C TYR A 191 5.70 -22.13 -0.30
N LEU A 192 4.50 -21.89 0.25
CA LEU A 192 4.26 -20.79 1.20
C LEU A 192 5.15 -20.89 2.44
N LYS A 193 5.25 -22.08 3.04
CA LYS A 193 6.14 -22.34 4.18
C LYS A 193 7.60 -22.01 3.82
N THR A 194 8.04 -22.42 2.64
CA THR A 194 9.38 -22.11 2.13
C THR A 194 9.61 -20.59 2.02
N GLY A 195 8.59 -19.84 1.57
CA GLY A 195 8.63 -18.37 1.56
C GLY A 195 8.73 -17.78 2.97
N TYR A 196 7.93 -18.28 3.93
CA TYR A 196 7.98 -17.80 5.32
C TYR A 196 9.28 -18.14 6.05
N GLU A 197 10.02 -19.15 5.60
CA GLU A 197 11.36 -19.50 6.08
C GLU A 197 12.48 -18.77 5.29
N CYS A 198 12.13 -17.98 4.27
CA CYS A 198 13.08 -17.23 3.45
C CYS A 198 13.25 -15.80 3.97
N ASP A 199 14.47 -15.47 4.40
CA ASP A 199 14.83 -14.16 4.95
C ASP A 199 14.50 -12.99 4.00
N VAL A 200 14.76 -13.16 2.70
CA VAL A 200 14.42 -12.17 1.67
C VAL A 200 12.92 -11.86 1.63
N PHE A 201 12.08 -12.88 1.81
CA PHE A 201 10.63 -12.69 1.84
C PHE A 201 10.19 -12.01 3.14
N THR A 202 10.69 -12.47 4.29
CA THR A 202 10.26 -11.93 5.61
C THR A 202 10.70 -10.48 5.81
N ARG A 203 11.91 -10.09 5.38
CA ARG A 203 12.41 -8.70 5.46
C ARG A 203 11.66 -7.72 4.55
N SER A 204 11.04 -8.20 3.48
CA SER A 204 10.31 -7.36 2.52
C SER A 204 8.79 -7.39 2.73
N CYS A 205 8.27 -8.33 3.52
CA CYS A 205 6.84 -8.52 3.70
C CYS A 205 6.25 -7.41 4.59
N PRO A 206 5.24 -6.67 4.12
CA PRO A 206 4.45 -5.81 5.01
C PRO A 206 3.66 -6.69 6.00
N CYS A 207 3.20 -6.10 7.10
CA CYS A 207 2.35 -6.82 8.04
C CYS A 207 0.99 -7.15 7.43
N ASP A 208 0.33 -8.19 7.95
CA ASP A 208 -0.97 -8.66 7.46
C ASP A 208 -2.01 -7.52 7.43
N GLU A 209 -1.98 -6.62 8.41
CA GLU A 209 -2.87 -5.46 8.50
C GLU A 209 -2.71 -4.51 7.31
N GLU A 210 -1.47 -4.18 6.92
CA GLU A 210 -1.20 -3.30 5.77
C GLU A 210 -1.64 -3.95 4.44
N ILE A 211 -1.55 -5.29 4.35
CA ILE A 211 -2.08 -6.03 3.20
C ILE A 211 -3.61 -5.90 3.16
N LEU A 212 -4.30 -6.16 4.27
CA LEU A 212 -5.75 -6.07 4.32
C LEU A 212 -6.25 -4.65 4.07
N LEU A 213 -5.58 -3.64 4.63
CA LEU A 213 -5.89 -2.22 4.40
C LEU A 213 -5.70 -1.85 2.93
N HIS A 214 -4.58 -2.25 2.31
CA HIS A 214 -4.34 -2.04 0.88
C HIS A 214 -5.44 -2.62 -0.02
N TRP A 215 -5.97 -3.79 0.33
CA TRP A 215 -7.09 -4.39 -0.42
C TRP A 215 -8.43 -3.77 -0.09
N SER A 216 -8.65 -3.24 1.11
CA SER A 216 -9.88 -2.54 1.48
C SER A 216 -10.01 -1.14 0.86
N ASP A 217 -8.89 -0.50 0.53
CA ASP A 217 -8.84 0.83 -0.12
C ASP A 217 -9.18 0.77 -1.63
N ARG A 218 -9.30 -0.43 -2.20
CA ARG A 218 -9.56 -0.59 -3.63
C ARG A 218 -11.06 -0.47 -3.93
N PRO A 219 -11.44 0.28 -4.97
CA PRO A 219 -12.85 0.61 -5.23
C PRO A 219 -13.75 -0.57 -5.64
N ASP A 220 -13.16 -1.71 -6.01
CA ASP A 220 -13.88 -2.87 -6.55
C ASP A 220 -13.80 -4.10 -5.62
N THR A 221 -13.23 -3.95 -4.43
CA THR A 221 -13.03 -5.04 -3.48
C THR A 221 -13.94 -4.85 -2.26
N PRO A 222 -14.27 -5.92 -1.52
CA PRO A 222 -15.05 -5.78 -0.31
C PRO A 222 -14.33 -4.89 0.70
N ASN A 223 -15.05 -3.91 1.24
CA ASN A 223 -14.52 -2.98 2.21
C ASN A 223 -14.47 -3.59 3.61
N LEU A 224 -13.55 -3.09 4.42
CA LEU A 224 -13.56 -3.29 5.86
C LEU A 224 -14.50 -2.26 6.51
N SER A 225 -15.11 -2.61 7.65
CA SER A 225 -15.87 -1.63 8.43
C SER A 225 -14.94 -0.58 9.06
N SER A 226 -15.47 0.60 9.37
CA SER A 226 -14.70 1.69 9.99
C SER A 226 -14.05 1.28 11.32
N VAL A 227 -14.64 0.34 12.05
CA VAL A 227 -14.06 -0.25 13.28
C VAL A 227 -12.85 -1.13 12.95
N GLU A 228 -12.94 -1.94 11.90
CA GLU A 228 -11.86 -2.83 11.47
C GLU A 228 -10.70 -2.04 10.87
N VAL A 229 -10.98 -0.99 10.10
CA VAL A 229 -9.95 -0.07 9.58
C VAL A 229 -9.19 0.57 10.74
N LYS A 230 -9.89 1.11 11.75
CA LYS A 230 -9.26 1.68 12.95
C LYS A 230 -8.43 0.65 13.70
N LYS A 231 -8.97 -0.56 13.88
CA LYS A 231 -8.27 -1.67 14.55
C LYS A 231 -6.98 -2.04 13.84
N TYR A 232 -7.03 -2.29 12.53
CA TYR A 232 -5.85 -2.69 11.76
C TYR A 232 -4.84 -1.56 11.62
N SER A 233 -5.28 -0.31 11.48
CA SER A 233 -4.37 0.84 11.48
C SER A 233 -3.61 0.90 12.81
N SER A 234 -4.31 0.79 13.95
CA SER A 234 -3.68 0.77 15.28
C SER A 234 -2.75 -0.44 15.49
N GLN A 235 -3.16 -1.64 15.07
CA GLN A 235 -2.36 -2.86 15.20
C GLN A 235 -1.10 -2.80 14.34
N SER A 236 -1.22 -2.25 13.13
CA SER A 236 -0.05 -2.00 12.29
C SER A 236 0.92 -1.11 13.06
N GLU A 237 0.50 0.04 13.61
CA GLU A 237 1.38 0.98 14.33
C GLU A 237 2.13 0.33 15.51
N ILE A 238 1.48 -0.55 16.29
CA ILE A 238 2.09 -1.21 17.45
C ILE A 238 3.25 -2.13 17.06
N LEU A 239 3.15 -2.85 15.93
CA LEU A 239 4.21 -3.75 15.45
C LEU A 239 5.52 -3.01 15.10
N GLN A 240 5.50 -1.67 14.99
CA GLN A 240 6.71 -0.85 14.88
C GLN A 240 7.54 -0.83 16.16
N MET A 241 6.89 -0.85 17.34
CA MET A 241 7.60 -0.67 18.61
C MET A 241 8.41 -1.92 19.00
N ASP A 242 7.88 -3.11 18.74
CA ASP A 242 8.53 -4.39 19.11
C ASP A 242 9.71 -4.78 18.20
N SER A 243 9.76 -4.25 16.97
CA SER A 243 10.86 -4.52 16.02
C SER A 243 12.18 -3.84 16.39
N SER A 244 12.19 -3.00 17.43
CA SER A 244 13.39 -2.37 17.98
C SER A 244 14.15 -3.22 18.99
N ASN A 245 13.70 -4.45 19.28
CA ASN A 245 14.23 -5.28 20.37
C ASN A 245 14.55 -6.74 19.98
N SER A 246 15.21 -6.97 18.85
CA SER A 246 15.82 -8.28 18.54
C SER A 246 17.20 -8.14 17.87
N ASP A 247 18.23 -8.61 18.59
CA ASP A 247 19.63 -8.67 18.16
C ASP A 247 19.82 -9.45 16.85
N SER A 248 20.13 -8.74 15.76
CA SER A 248 21.15 -9.17 14.78
C SER A 248 21.52 -8.00 13.85
N LYS A 249 22.83 -7.80 13.69
CA LYS A 249 23.49 -6.61 13.12
C LYS A 249 23.10 -6.29 11.68
N LEU A 250 22.50 -5.12 11.46
CA LEU A 250 22.88 -4.16 10.41
C LEU A 250 22.85 -2.77 11.05
N VAL A 251 24.03 -2.21 11.29
CA VAL A 251 24.23 -0.91 11.94
C VAL A 251 23.91 0.19 10.93
N LEU A 252 22.80 0.89 11.14
CA LEU A 252 22.58 2.21 10.54
C LEU A 252 23.50 3.23 11.25
N PRO A 253 24.19 4.14 10.52
CA PRO A 253 24.94 5.22 11.17
C PRO A 253 23.95 6.15 11.88
N VAL A 254 24.01 6.19 13.21
CA VAL A 254 23.25 7.09 14.07
C VAL A 254 24.12 8.35 14.31
N PRO A 255 23.66 9.56 13.95
CA PRO A 255 24.26 10.79 14.48
C PRO A 255 24.00 10.87 15.99
N GLU A 256 25.02 11.26 16.74
CA GLU A 256 25.06 11.21 18.20
C GLU A 256 23.92 11.98 18.90
N LYS A 257 23.59 11.45 20.08
CA LYS A 257 22.45 11.72 20.95
C LYS A 257 22.28 13.19 21.37
N SER A 258 21.04 13.67 21.27
CA SER A 258 20.44 14.57 22.27
C SER A 258 19.04 14.06 22.61
N GLU A 259 18.72 14.07 23.89
CA GLU A 259 17.64 13.31 24.53
C GLU A 259 16.21 13.76 24.18
N SER A 260 15.31 12.76 24.16
CA SER A 260 13.84 12.81 24.14
C SER A 260 13.15 13.33 22.87
N SER A 261 12.38 12.47 22.21
CA SER A 261 10.97 12.68 21.84
C SER A 261 10.47 11.56 20.92
N GLN A 262 9.23 11.12 21.16
CA GLN A 262 8.36 10.46 20.19
C GLN A 262 8.52 11.13 18.81
N ALA A 263 8.42 10.38 17.71
CA ALA A 263 8.30 10.94 16.37
C ALA A 263 7.01 11.76 16.23
N LYS A 264 7.03 12.95 16.83
CA LYS A 264 6.18 14.08 16.50
C LYS A 264 6.88 14.73 15.32
N ILE A 265 6.15 14.93 14.23
CA ILE A 265 6.42 16.09 13.37
C ILE A 265 6.73 17.23 14.34
N SER A 266 7.91 17.87 14.20
CA SER A 266 8.25 18.98 15.09
C SER A 266 7.06 19.92 15.09
N THR A 267 6.57 20.32 16.27
CA THR A 267 5.37 21.18 16.35
C THR A 267 5.56 22.41 15.48
N MET A 268 6.80 22.90 15.36
CA MET A 268 7.20 23.98 14.46
C MET A 268 7.09 23.61 12.97
N GLU A 269 7.44 22.39 12.57
CA GLU A 269 7.37 21.93 11.18
C GLU A 269 5.91 21.72 10.74
N PHE A 270 5.08 21.14 11.60
CA PHE A 270 3.63 21.07 11.39
C PHE A 270 2.98 22.46 11.33
N LEU A 271 3.42 23.38 12.20
CA LEU A 271 2.94 24.77 12.17
C LEU A 271 3.38 25.48 10.89
N ASN A 272 4.62 25.31 10.42
CA ASN A 272 5.07 25.90 9.17
C ASN A 272 4.26 25.38 7.96
N ASP A 273 3.99 24.07 7.90
CA ASP A 273 3.16 23.47 6.84
C ASP A 273 1.71 23.98 6.86
N LEU A 274 1.17 24.29 8.04
CA LEU A 274 -0.16 24.89 8.19
C LEU A 274 -0.22 26.35 7.75
N GLU A 275 0.91 27.07 7.77
CA GLU A 275 0.98 28.48 7.38
C GLU A 275 0.88 28.67 5.86
N GLU A 276 1.34 27.68 5.08
CA GLU A 276 1.32 27.70 3.61
C GLU A 276 -0.03 27.25 3.01
N LEU A 277 -0.90 26.61 3.79
CA LEU A 277 -2.18 26.10 3.32
C LEU A 277 -3.30 27.14 3.46
N THR A 278 -3.90 27.54 2.34
CA THR A 278 -5.13 28.35 2.34
C THR A 278 -6.35 27.41 2.42
N PRO A 279 -7.07 27.33 3.55
CA PRO A 279 -8.22 26.45 3.68
C PRO A 279 -9.37 26.90 2.78
N LEU A 280 -10.15 25.92 2.30
CA LEU A 280 -11.34 26.17 1.50
C LEU A 280 -12.47 26.80 2.32
N ILE A 281 -12.48 26.54 3.63
CA ILE A 281 -13.39 27.13 4.60
C ILE A 281 -12.85 28.52 4.99
N PRO A 282 -13.58 29.62 4.72
CA PRO A 282 -13.11 30.97 5.04
C PRO A 282 -12.91 31.18 6.55
N GLU A 283 -11.85 31.91 6.91
CA GLU A 283 -11.53 32.22 8.33
C GLU A 283 -12.69 32.93 9.05
N ALA A 284 -13.43 33.81 8.36
CA ALA A 284 -14.59 34.50 8.92
C ALA A 284 -15.70 33.54 9.37
N LEU A 285 -15.86 32.39 8.70
CA LEU A 285 -16.84 31.37 9.09
C LEU A 285 -16.38 30.62 10.33
N VAL A 286 -15.09 30.29 10.40
CA VAL A 286 -14.49 29.67 11.58
C VAL A 286 -14.61 30.58 12.79
N GLU A 287 -14.28 31.86 12.63
CA GLU A 287 -14.41 32.86 13.68
C GLU A 287 -15.85 33.01 14.19
N HIS A 288 -16.84 32.96 13.30
CA HIS A 288 -18.24 32.99 13.70
C HIS A 288 -18.59 31.82 14.65
N TYR A 289 -18.23 30.59 14.29
CA TYR A 289 -18.53 29.41 15.11
C TYR A 289 -17.67 29.33 16.38
N MET A 290 -16.42 29.80 16.33
CA MET A 290 -15.57 29.92 17.51
C MET A 290 -16.15 30.91 18.52
N ASN A 291 -16.62 32.08 18.05
CA ASN A 291 -17.26 33.09 18.89
C ASN A 291 -18.55 32.56 19.53
N GLN A 292 -19.36 31.80 18.78
CA GLN A 292 -20.54 31.12 19.33
C GLN A 292 -20.19 30.09 20.41
N ALA A 293 -19.04 29.43 20.29
CA ALA A 293 -18.51 28.51 21.30
C ALA A 293 -17.82 29.22 22.48
N GLY A 294 -17.79 30.56 22.50
CA GLY A 294 -17.14 31.36 23.55
C GLY A 294 -15.63 31.53 23.38
N MET A 295 -15.07 31.18 22.22
CA MET A 295 -13.65 31.38 21.89
C MET A 295 -13.49 32.65 21.05
N GLN A 296 -13.06 33.74 21.70
CA GLN A 296 -12.79 35.03 21.06
C GLN A 296 -11.28 35.23 20.84
N ASP A 297 -10.89 35.99 19.81
CA ASP A 297 -9.51 36.42 19.54
C ASP A 297 -8.46 35.29 19.51
N SER A 298 -8.80 34.15 18.90
CA SER A 298 -7.88 33.02 18.77
C SER A 298 -6.81 33.26 17.70
N ASP A 299 -5.63 32.70 17.93
CA ASP A 299 -4.48 32.71 17.03
C ASP A 299 -4.90 32.29 15.59
N PRO A 300 -4.44 33.00 14.53
CA PRO A 300 -4.65 32.58 13.14
C PRO A 300 -4.35 31.10 12.87
N PHE A 301 -3.36 30.51 13.55
CA PHE A 301 -3.06 29.08 13.48
C PHE A 301 -4.21 28.20 13.97
N VAL A 302 -4.82 28.57 15.10
CA VAL A 302 -5.95 27.83 15.65
C VAL A 302 -7.14 27.92 14.70
N LYS A 303 -7.39 29.10 14.12
CA LYS A 303 -8.44 29.31 13.11
C LYS A 303 -8.21 28.43 11.87
N ARG A 304 -6.97 28.37 11.35
CA ARG A 304 -6.62 27.53 10.18
C ARG A 304 -6.66 26.05 10.50
N ALA A 305 -6.17 25.62 11.66
CA ALA A 305 -6.23 24.24 12.09
C ALA A 305 -7.68 23.74 12.19
N ILE A 306 -8.58 24.55 12.76
CA ILE A 306 -10.01 24.25 12.81
C ILE A 306 -10.60 24.22 11.40
N ALA A 307 -10.24 25.17 10.53
CA ALA A 307 -10.69 25.19 9.13
C ALA A 307 -10.30 23.91 8.38
N LEU A 308 -9.05 23.48 8.50
CA LEU A 308 -8.53 22.29 7.82
C LEU A 308 -9.10 21.00 8.41
N ALA A 309 -9.27 20.93 9.74
CA ALA A 309 -9.91 19.81 10.40
C ALA A 309 -11.38 19.67 9.94
N ALA A 310 -12.12 20.77 9.89
CA ALA A 310 -13.50 20.79 9.39
C ALA A 310 -13.56 20.43 7.89
N GLN A 311 -12.63 20.93 7.09
CA GLN A 311 -12.55 20.60 5.66
C GLN A 311 -12.25 19.11 5.45
N LYS A 312 -11.31 18.53 6.20
CA LYS A 312 -11.03 17.10 6.16
C LYS A 312 -12.26 16.30 6.56
N PHE A 313 -12.92 16.69 7.65
CA PHE A 313 -14.13 16.03 8.14
C PHE A 313 -15.24 16.01 7.08
N ILE A 314 -15.50 17.15 6.43
CA ILE A 314 -16.47 17.22 5.33
C ILE A 314 -16.01 16.36 4.14
N SER A 315 -14.72 16.37 3.82
CA SER A 315 -14.16 15.58 2.72
C SER A 315 -14.32 14.07 2.96
N ASP A 316 -14.10 13.60 4.18
CA ASP A 316 -14.30 12.19 4.57
C ASP A 316 -15.78 11.80 4.39
N ILE A 317 -16.73 12.63 4.87
CA ILE A 317 -18.17 12.40 4.68
C ILE A 317 -18.55 12.37 3.20
N LEU A 318 -18.01 13.28 2.38
CA LEU A 318 -18.27 13.34 0.95
C LEU A 318 -17.71 12.12 0.21
N LEU A 319 -16.53 11.64 0.61
CA LEU A 319 -15.90 10.46 0.04
C LEU A 319 -16.74 9.22 0.32
N ASP A 320 -17.12 9.00 1.57
CA ASP A 320 -17.95 7.85 1.99
C ASP A 320 -19.33 7.90 1.32
N SER A 321 -19.92 9.09 1.21
CA SER A 321 -21.18 9.29 0.50
C SER A 321 -21.06 8.99 -0.99
N MET A 322 -20.01 9.49 -1.66
CA MET A 322 -19.76 9.21 -3.07
C MET A 322 -19.56 7.70 -3.30
N GLN A 323 -18.83 7.03 -2.41
CA GLN A 323 -18.61 5.57 -2.47
C GLN A 323 -19.92 4.80 -2.29
N LYS A 324 -20.77 5.19 -1.34
CA LYS A 324 -22.08 4.57 -1.11
C LYS A 324 -23.03 4.80 -2.29
N ALA A 325 -23.01 5.98 -2.91
CA ALA A 325 -23.73 6.25 -4.16
C ALA A 325 -23.22 5.37 -5.32
N LYS A 326 -21.91 5.14 -5.39
CA LYS A 326 -21.29 4.23 -6.37
C LYS A 326 -21.72 2.79 -6.17
N PHE A 327 -21.74 2.28 -4.93
CA PHE A 327 -22.21 0.92 -4.63
C PHE A 327 -23.70 0.71 -4.99
N LYS A 328 -24.54 1.72 -4.75
CA LYS A 328 -25.96 1.71 -5.14
C LYS A 328 -26.20 1.89 -6.65
N GLY A 329 -25.15 2.05 -7.46
CA GLY A 329 -25.28 2.23 -8.91
C GLY A 329 -25.92 3.56 -9.31
N LEU A 330 -25.86 4.58 -8.45
CA LEU A 330 -26.51 5.88 -8.66
C LEU A 330 -25.71 6.84 -9.56
N ALA A 331 -24.72 6.30 -10.29
CA ALA A 331 -23.86 7.10 -11.15
C ALA A 331 -24.64 7.60 -12.37
N GLN A 332 -24.70 8.92 -12.55
CA GLN A 332 -25.27 9.53 -13.74
C GLN A 332 -24.18 9.75 -14.79
N VAL A 333 -24.38 9.21 -15.99
CA VAL A 333 -23.46 9.44 -17.11
C VAL A 333 -23.78 10.81 -17.71
N SER A 334 -22.89 11.77 -17.52
CA SER A 334 -22.96 13.07 -18.19
C SER A 334 -22.03 13.07 -19.41
N LYS A 335 -22.51 13.61 -20.54
CA LYS A 335 -21.66 13.88 -21.70
C LYS A 335 -21.19 15.31 -21.64
N LYS A 336 -19.88 15.53 -21.57
CA LYS A 336 -19.25 16.84 -21.77
C LYS A 336 -18.25 16.70 -22.92
N GLY A 337 -18.67 17.10 -24.12
CA GLY A 337 -17.89 16.85 -25.35
C GLY A 337 -17.86 15.37 -25.76
N SER A 338 -16.71 14.87 -26.22
CA SER A 338 -16.53 13.47 -26.65
C SER A 338 -16.29 12.47 -25.50
N SER A 339 -16.06 12.96 -24.27
CA SER A 339 -15.81 12.11 -23.10
C SER A 339 -17.10 11.86 -22.29
N LYS A 340 -17.25 10.61 -21.83
CA LYS A 340 -18.28 10.21 -20.86
C LYS A 340 -17.69 10.38 -19.45
N GLU A 341 -18.36 11.16 -18.61
CA GLU A 341 -17.96 11.38 -17.21
C GLU A 341 -19.07 10.89 -16.28
N LEU A 342 -18.70 10.10 -15.27
CA LEU A 342 -19.63 9.65 -14.22
C LEU A 342 -19.75 10.75 -13.17
N ARG A 343 -20.98 11.21 -12.94
CA ARG A 343 -21.31 12.15 -11.85
C ARG A 343 -22.13 11.46 -10.79
N TYR A 344 -21.84 11.80 -9.55
CA TYR A 344 -22.60 11.34 -8.38
C TYR A 344 -23.31 12.54 -7.77
N THR A 345 -24.60 12.38 -7.47
CA THR A 345 -25.40 13.39 -6.79
C THR A 345 -25.53 12.98 -5.32
N LEU A 346 -25.22 13.90 -4.42
CA LEU A 346 -25.38 13.67 -2.98
C LEU A 346 -26.87 13.73 -2.62
N THR A 347 -27.49 12.56 -2.42
CA THR A 347 -28.90 12.44 -2.02
C THR A 347 -29.03 12.12 -0.54
N SER A 348 -30.15 12.48 0.09
CA SER A 348 -30.41 12.16 1.51
C SER A 348 -30.33 10.66 1.79
N GLU A 349 -30.78 9.82 0.86
CA GLU A 349 -30.72 8.35 0.97
C GLU A 349 -29.28 7.78 1.01
N VAL A 350 -28.31 8.55 0.53
CA VAL A 350 -26.88 8.22 0.58
C VAL A 350 -26.24 8.86 1.80
N LEU A 351 -26.56 10.13 2.06
CA LEU A 351 -25.90 10.95 3.08
C LEU A 351 -26.34 10.57 4.51
N GLU A 352 -27.64 10.37 4.76
CA GLU A 352 -28.17 10.07 6.10
C GLU A 352 -27.48 8.88 6.78
N PRO A 353 -27.36 7.70 6.14
CA PRO A 353 -26.71 6.56 6.79
C PRO A 353 -25.19 6.74 6.91
N VAL A 354 -24.55 7.62 6.12
CA VAL A 354 -23.13 7.98 6.33
C VAL A 354 -23.01 8.88 7.55
N LEU A 355 -23.88 9.90 7.68
CA LEU A 355 -23.88 10.79 8.84
C LEU A 355 -24.09 10.02 10.17
N GLU A 356 -24.96 9.01 10.19
CA GLU A 356 -25.14 8.13 11.36
C GLU A 356 -23.85 7.41 11.77
N GLU A 357 -23.03 6.95 10.81
CA GLU A 357 -21.73 6.31 11.07
C GLU A 357 -20.72 7.29 11.70
N PHE A 358 -20.85 8.59 11.41
CA PHE A 358 -20.07 9.67 12.03
C PHE A 358 -20.69 10.20 13.33
N GLY A 359 -21.79 9.61 13.81
CA GLY A 359 -22.50 10.05 15.02
C GLY A 359 -23.26 11.37 14.86
N ILE A 360 -23.57 11.76 13.62
CA ILE A 360 -24.36 12.95 13.31
C ILE A 360 -25.81 12.53 13.05
N GLU A 361 -26.73 12.94 13.92
CA GLU A 361 -28.16 12.76 13.68
C GLU A 361 -28.64 13.72 12.57
N GLY A 362 -29.20 13.15 11.49
CA GLY A 362 -29.78 13.92 10.40
C GLY A 362 -31.01 14.70 10.86
N ARG A 363 -30.83 15.97 11.26
CA ARG A 363 -31.97 16.89 11.39
C ARG A 363 -32.48 17.23 10.00
N LYS A 364 -33.69 16.75 9.66
CA LYS A 364 -34.41 17.27 8.49
C LYS A 364 -34.49 18.78 8.59
N SER A 365 -33.90 19.46 7.61
CA SER A 365 -34.07 20.89 7.44
C SER A 365 -35.55 21.23 7.32
N VAL A 366 -36.01 22.20 8.12
CA VAL A 366 -37.41 22.70 8.11
C VAL A 366 -37.64 23.69 6.97
N PHE A 367 -36.71 23.83 6.03
CA PHE A 367 -36.90 24.67 4.85
C PHE A 367 -37.76 23.93 3.83
N ASN A 368 -39.08 24.03 4.00
CA ASN A 368 -40.03 23.94 2.88
C ASN A 368 -39.70 25.10 1.93
N LEU A 369 -39.13 24.79 0.77
CA LEU A 369 -39.16 25.69 -0.38
C LEU A 369 -40.54 25.64 -1.04
#